data_AF-A0A4R8PZW6-F1
#
_entry.id   AF-A0A4R8PZW6-F1
#
_cell.length_a   1.000
_cell.length_b   1.000
_cell.length_c   1.000
_cell.angle_alpha   90.00
_cell.angle_beta   90.00
_cell.angle_gamma   90.00
#
_symmetry.space_group_name_H-M   'P 1'
#
loop_
_entity.id
_entity.type
_entity.pdbx_description
1 polymer ?
#
loop_
_entity_poly.entity_id
_entity_poly.type
_entity_poly.pdbx_seq_one_letter_code
_entity_poly.pdbx_strand_id
1 'polypeptide(L)'
;MAPSTVIDETNMVDVAAKAALKQAQVNGAAAERPPVADDYMYDFKYNHPLPTTDVLGVQIPRDCARDAKAFADLFLEHGVWRDKLSFTWDQRTFNFHPAILKAAQDLLPTTKASEFAFLKPAPIVNRPYEDFSQLQFVVSFETDLIIASAIIKAVLTKHGWKIYTIHTIAEQLKQFPKHAPADSHMTGTISWEAQREKDVDAADPQVLVISGGQNSLALAAWCKALGLNYLIVKHGEEISDV
;
A
#
# COMPACT_ATOMS: atom_id res chain seq x y z
N MET A 1 -6.24 -39.73 19.52
CA MET A 1 -7.66 -40.15 19.55
C MET A 1 -8.39 -39.23 18.59
N ALA A 2 -9.09 -39.79 17.60
CA ALA A 2 -9.74 -39.01 16.55
C ALA A 2 -10.82 -38.07 17.14
N PRO A 3 -10.89 -36.80 16.73
CA PRO A 3 -11.94 -35.90 17.20
C PRO A 3 -13.22 -36.16 16.39
N SER A 4 -14.32 -36.34 17.12
CA SER A 4 -15.68 -36.46 16.60
C SER A 4 -16.17 -35.13 16.04
N THR A 5 -16.65 -35.15 14.80
CA THR A 5 -17.25 -34.01 14.09
C THR A 5 -18.63 -33.72 14.68
N VAL A 6 -18.79 -32.55 15.31
CA VAL A 6 -20.13 -31.98 15.54
C VAL A 6 -20.47 -31.21 14.27
N ILE A 7 -21.28 -31.84 13.42
CA ILE A 7 -21.98 -31.19 12.32
C ILE A 7 -23.11 -30.36 12.93
N ASP A 8 -22.82 -29.12 13.27
CA ASP A 8 -23.86 -28.11 13.44
C ASP A 8 -24.24 -27.61 12.06
N GLU A 9 -25.43 -28.00 11.58
CA GLU A 9 -26.01 -27.52 10.33
C GLU A 9 -26.46 -26.06 10.48
N THR A 10 -25.50 -25.14 10.71
CA THR A 10 -25.78 -23.72 10.60
C THR A 10 -26.01 -23.41 9.12
N ASN A 11 -27.26 -23.10 8.80
CA ASN A 11 -27.78 -22.92 7.46
C ASN A 11 -26.98 -21.80 6.74
N MET A 12 -26.00 -22.17 5.90
CA MET A 12 -25.08 -21.23 5.22
C MET A 12 -25.79 -20.14 4.40
N VAL A 13 -27.05 -20.40 4.03
CA VAL A 13 -27.95 -19.47 3.35
C VAL A 13 -28.18 -18.19 4.18
N ASP A 14 -28.25 -18.30 5.51
CA ASP A 14 -28.55 -17.18 6.41
C ASP A 14 -27.33 -16.27 6.63
N VAL A 15 -26.12 -16.83 6.60
CA VAL A 15 -24.86 -16.07 6.67
C VAL A 15 -24.62 -15.30 5.37
N ALA A 16 -24.85 -15.95 4.22
CA ALA A 16 -24.75 -15.31 2.91
C ALA A 16 -25.76 -14.16 2.77
N ALA A 17 -27.00 -14.36 3.24
CA ALA A 17 -28.04 -13.32 3.24
C ALA A 17 -27.67 -12.12 4.11
N LYS A 18 -27.14 -12.34 5.33
CA LYS A 18 -26.69 -11.27 6.23
C LYS A 18 -25.48 -10.51 5.71
N ALA A 19 -24.52 -11.21 5.09
CA ALA A 19 -23.37 -10.58 4.44
C ALA A 19 -23.81 -9.72 3.25
N ALA A 20 -24.72 -10.23 2.40
CA ALA A 20 -25.27 -9.50 1.27
C ALA A 20 -26.04 -8.24 1.70
N LEU A 21 -26.81 -8.32 2.79
CA LEU A 21 -27.57 -7.18 3.33
C LEU A 21 -26.64 -6.07 3.85
N LYS A 22 -25.56 -6.46 4.54
CA LYS A 22 -24.54 -5.54 5.03
C LYS A 22 -23.75 -4.91 3.88
N GLN A 23 -23.44 -5.67 2.84
CA GLN A 23 -22.77 -5.17 1.63
C GLN A 23 -23.67 -4.24 0.81
N ALA A 24 -24.99 -4.51 0.75
CA ALA A 24 -25.96 -3.62 0.13
C ALA A 24 -26.11 -2.29 0.89
N GLN A 25 -26.01 -2.29 2.23
CA GLN A 25 -25.97 -1.07 3.04
C GLN A 25 -24.70 -0.24 2.80
N VAL A 26 -23.54 -0.89 2.64
CA VAL A 26 -22.29 -0.21 2.27
C VAL A 26 -22.38 0.41 0.87
N ASN A 27 -23.01 -0.29 -0.08
CA ASN A 27 -23.20 0.19 -1.45
C ASN A 27 -24.28 1.28 -1.59
N GLY A 28 -25.16 1.44 -0.58
CA GLY A 28 -26.24 2.42 -0.56
C GLY A 28 -25.82 3.80 -0.04
N ALA A 29 -24.66 3.92 0.60
CA ALA A 29 -24.00 5.21 0.80
C ALA A 29 -23.57 5.73 -0.58
N ALA A 30 -23.95 6.96 -0.92
CA ALA A 30 -23.62 7.57 -2.21
C ALA A 30 -22.15 7.30 -2.53
N ALA A 31 -21.88 6.51 -3.58
CA ALA A 31 -20.53 6.15 -3.97
C ALA A 31 -19.74 7.45 -4.17
N GLU A 32 -18.91 7.81 -3.18
CA GLU A 32 -18.01 8.95 -3.29
C GLU A 32 -17.18 8.68 -4.54
N ARG A 33 -17.19 9.65 -5.47
CA ARG A 33 -16.39 9.49 -6.68
C ARG A 33 -14.95 9.27 -6.23
N PRO A 34 -14.25 8.28 -6.81
CA PRO A 34 -12.86 8.06 -6.47
C PRO A 34 -12.08 9.37 -6.68
N PRO A 35 -11.04 9.62 -5.88
CA PRO A 35 -10.26 10.86 -5.98
C PRO A 35 -9.62 11.05 -7.37
N VAL A 36 -9.53 9.98 -8.17
CA VAL A 36 -9.10 10.00 -9.58
C VAL A 36 -10.07 9.15 -10.41
N ALA A 37 -10.36 9.57 -11.64
CA ALA A 37 -11.19 8.80 -12.57
C ALA A 37 -10.54 7.47 -13.01
N ASP A 38 -11.37 6.50 -13.40
CA ASP A 38 -10.96 5.14 -13.80
C ASP A 38 -10.47 5.01 -15.25
N ASP A 39 -10.03 6.11 -15.87
CA ASP A 39 -9.64 6.19 -17.27
C ASP A 39 -8.25 5.59 -17.62
N TYR A 40 -7.73 4.67 -16.79
CA TYR A 40 -6.35 4.20 -16.93
C TYR A 40 -6.12 2.72 -16.59
N MET A 41 -6.23 1.83 -17.59
CA MET A 41 -5.33 0.68 -17.75
C MET A 41 -5.53 -0.04 -19.10
N TYR A 42 -4.40 -0.35 -19.75
CA TYR A 42 -4.20 -1.25 -20.91
C TYR A 42 -4.50 -0.76 -22.33
N ASP A 43 -3.54 -0.02 -22.91
CA ASP A 43 -2.92 -0.35 -24.21
C ASP A 43 -1.56 0.37 -24.33
N PHE A 44 -0.54 -0.08 -23.58
CA PHE A 44 0.79 0.54 -23.61
C PHE A 44 1.78 -0.31 -24.41
N LYS A 45 2.22 0.22 -25.56
CA LYS A 45 3.43 -0.24 -26.24
C LYS A 45 4.62 0.55 -25.68
N TYR A 46 5.46 -0.12 -24.89
CA TYR A 46 6.76 0.42 -24.46
C TYR A 46 7.68 0.55 -25.68
N ASN A 47 7.75 1.74 -26.29
CA ASN A 47 8.58 2.00 -27.47
C ASN A 47 9.36 3.33 -27.36
N HIS A 48 9.79 3.72 -26.16
CA HIS A 48 10.60 4.91 -25.94
C HIS A 48 12.02 4.53 -25.48
N PRO A 49 13.06 5.19 -26.01
CA PRO A 49 14.44 4.90 -25.63
C PRO A 49 14.69 5.24 -24.16
N LEU A 50 15.60 4.52 -23.52
CA LEU A 50 16.08 4.88 -22.19
C LEU A 50 16.60 6.32 -22.23
N PRO A 51 16.44 7.09 -21.13
CA PRO A 51 16.99 8.43 -21.06
C PRO A 51 18.53 8.35 -21.08
N THR A 52 19.12 8.45 -22.27
CA THR A 52 20.57 8.51 -22.47
C THR A 52 21.09 9.93 -22.22
N THR A 53 22.40 10.02 -22.01
CA THR A 53 23.14 11.25 -21.64
C THR A 53 22.96 12.41 -22.64
N ASP A 54 22.37 12.15 -23.80
CA ASP A 54 22.40 13.03 -24.96
C ASP A 54 21.36 14.17 -24.89
N VAL A 55 20.27 14.03 -24.13
CA VAL A 55 19.04 14.80 -24.44
C VAL A 55 18.71 16.01 -23.54
N LEU A 56 19.34 16.27 -22.39
CA LEU A 56 18.56 16.97 -21.33
C LEU A 56 19.26 18.15 -20.58
N GLY A 57 19.39 19.41 -21.07
CA GLY A 57 19.93 20.61 -20.29
C GLY A 57 19.27 22.00 -20.40
N VAL A 58 19.31 23.00 -19.47
CA VAL A 58 19.56 23.08 -18.00
C VAL A 58 18.38 23.74 -17.18
N GLN A 59 18.33 23.70 -15.81
CA GLN A 59 17.87 24.70 -14.76
C GLN A 59 16.70 24.32 -13.77
N ILE A 60 16.88 24.57 -12.45
CA ILE A 60 15.96 24.23 -11.32
C ILE A 60 15.47 25.50 -10.55
N PRO A 61 14.14 25.73 -10.42
CA PRO A 61 13.55 26.77 -9.56
C PRO A 61 13.46 26.37 -8.08
N ARG A 62 13.46 27.37 -7.18
CA ARG A 62 13.63 27.21 -5.71
C ARG A 62 12.37 27.01 -4.86
N ASP A 63 11.16 27.02 -5.43
CA ASP A 63 9.94 26.94 -4.62
C ASP A 63 9.03 25.80 -5.11
N CYS A 64 8.99 24.69 -4.37
CA CYS A 64 8.15 23.53 -4.68
C CYS A 64 7.39 23.04 -3.45
N ALA A 65 6.39 23.81 -3.03
CA ALA A 65 5.38 23.32 -2.10
C ALA A 65 4.06 24.06 -2.31
N ARG A 66 3.32 23.63 -3.34
CA ARG A 66 1.85 23.76 -3.56
C ARG A 66 1.43 23.71 -5.04
N ASP A 67 2.37 23.80 -5.96
CA ASP A 67 2.07 23.88 -7.39
C ASP A 67 2.16 22.50 -8.05
N ALA A 68 1.02 21.97 -8.50
CA ALA A 68 0.93 20.71 -9.24
C ALA A 68 1.81 20.72 -10.50
N LYS A 69 1.95 21.90 -11.15
CA LYS A 69 2.85 22.07 -12.28
C LYS A 69 4.31 21.96 -11.84
N ALA A 70 4.69 22.63 -10.76
CA ALA A 70 6.05 22.51 -10.21
C ALA A 70 6.38 21.07 -9.81
N PHE A 71 5.42 20.33 -9.22
CA PHE A 71 5.59 18.91 -8.89
C PHE A 71 5.80 18.05 -10.14
N ALA A 72 4.92 18.18 -11.15
CA ALA A 72 5.07 17.45 -12.40
C ALA A 72 6.38 17.81 -13.13
N ASP A 73 6.79 19.07 -13.06
CA ASP A 73 8.04 19.56 -13.66
C ASP A 73 9.29 18.99 -12.96
N LEU A 74 9.20 18.38 -11.76
CA LEU A 74 10.32 17.63 -11.16
C LEU A 74 10.63 16.34 -11.91
N PHE A 75 9.67 15.80 -12.65
CA PHE A 75 9.82 14.54 -13.38
C PHE A 75 10.52 14.75 -14.72
N LEU A 76 11.11 13.67 -15.21
CA LEU A 76 11.39 13.53 -16.64
C LEU A 76 10.07 13.52 -17.42
N GLU A 77 10.13 13.88 -18.71
CA GLU A 77 9.00 13.78 -19.63
C GLU A 77 8.38 12.37 -19.60
N HIS A 78 9.23 11.34 -19.56
CA HIS A 78 8.84 9.93 -19.43
C HIS A 78 9.00 9.37 -17.99
N GLY A 79 8.86 10.22 -16.98
CA GLY A 79 8.87 9.79 -15.58
C GLY A 79 7.63 9.00 -15.18
N VAL A 80 7.70 8.30 -14.05
CA VAL A 80 6.57 7.51 -13.53
C VAL A 80 6.35 7.81 -12.04
N TRP A 81 5.10 8.07 -11.67
CA TRP A 81 4.66 8.13 -10.27
C TRP A 81 3.75 6.96 -9.97
N ARG A 82 4.19 6.06 -9.10
CA ARG A 82 3.35 5.00 -8.55
C ARG A 82 2.94 5.33 -7.13
N ASP A 83 1.66 5.51 -6.90
CA ASP A 83 1.08 5.70 -5.58
C ASP A 83 0.46 4.41 -5.05
N LYS A 84 0.85 4.03 -3.84
CA LYS A 84 0.29 2.92 -3.08
C LYS A 84 -0.32 3.47 -1.81
N LEU A 85 -1.58 3.87 -1.92
CA LEU A 85 -2.45 4.34 -0.83
C LEU A 85 -2.02 5.66 -0.18
N SER A 86 -1.02 6.40 -0.69
CA SER A 86 -0.57 7.61 0.01
C SER A 86 -1.40 8.83 -0.31
N PHE A 87 -1.80 8.98 -1.57
CA PHE A 87 -2.57 10.12 -2.07
C PHE A 87 -3.95 9.69 -2.59
N THR A 88 -3.99 8.56 -3.28
CA THR A 88 -5.17 8.07 -4.02
C THR A 88 -6.08 7.16 -3.20
N TRP A 89 -5.61 6.67 -2.04
CA TRP A 89 -6.25 5.56 -1.31
C TRP A 89 -6.44 4.29 -2.16
N ASP A 90 -5.69 4.18 -3.26
CA ASP A 90 -5.69 3.04 -4.17
C ASP A 90 -4.24 2.74 -4.65
N GLN A 91 -4.07 1.74 -5.51
CA GLN A 91 -2.82 1.38 -6.13
C GLN A 91 -2.78 1.89 -7.57
N ARG A 92 -2.30 3.12 -7.77
CA ARG A 92 -2.31 3.80 -9.07
C ARG A 92 -0.91 4.06 -9.58
N THR A 93 -0.74 4.01 -10.91
CA THR A 93 0.50 4.40 -11.59
C THR A 93 0.19 5.45 -12.64
N PHE A 94 0.75 6.65 -12.47
CA PHE A 94 0.66 7.77 -13.39
C PHE A 94 1.93 7.79 -14.25
N ASN A 95 1.75 7.54 -15.54
CA ASN A 95 2.86 7.49 -16.50
C ASN A 95 2.97 8.82 -17.23
N PHE A 96 4.19 9.36 -17.25
CA PHE A 96 4.60 10.54 -18.01
C PHE A 96 4.02 11.84 -17.48
N HIS A 97 4.64 12.94 -17.90
CA HIS A 97 4.32 14.28 -17.40
C HIS A 97 2.83 14.65 -17.46
N PRO A 98 2.08 14.42 -18.56
CA PRO A 98 0.67 14.82 -18.62
C PRO A 98 -0.23 14.13 -17.59
N ALA A 99 -0.04 12.83 -17.35
CA ALA A 99 -0.84 12.10 -16.37
C ALA A 99 -0.42 12.45 -14.94
N ILE A 100 0.88 12.65 -14.70
CA ILE A 100 1.41 13.10 -13.41
C ILE A 100 0.87 14.49 -13.07
N LEU A 101 0.82 15.41 -14.05
CA LEU A 101 0.28 16.75 -13.87
C LEU A 101 -1.21 16.71 -13.50
N LYS A 102 -2.02 15.97 -14.26
CA LYS A 102 -3.45 15.80 -13.97
C LYS A 102 -3.66 15.22 -12.57
N ALA A 103 -2.96 14.14 -12.24
CA ALA A 103 -3.03 13.53 -10.91
C ALA A 103 -2.59 14.50 -9.80
N ALA A 104 -1.53 15.28 -10.02
CA ALA A 104 -1.06 16.26 -9.05
C ALA A 104 -2.08 17.40 -8.83
N GLN A 105 -2.77 17.83 -9.88
CA GLN A 105 -3.84 18.82 -9.80
C GLN A 105 -5.03 18.32 -8.99
N ASP A 106 -5.38 17.04 -9.13
CA ASP A 106 -6.51 16.44 -8.41
C ASP A 106 -6.15 16.11 -6.95
N LEU A 107 -4.95 15.59 -6.71
CA LEU A 107 -4.56 14.99 -5.43
C LEU A 107 -3.91 15.95 -4.44
N LEU A 108 -2.98 16.81 -4.88
CA LEU A 108 -2.20 17.65 -3.96
C LEU A 108 -3.01 18.72 -3.21
N PRO A 109 -4.12 19.27 -3.76
CA PRO A 109 -4.98 20.17 -2.99
C PRO A 109 -5.73 19.47 -1.85
N THR A 110 -6.09 18.20 -2.06
CA THR A 110 -6.92 17.41 -1.13
C THR A 110 -6.05 16.70 -0.08
N THR A 111 -4.95 16.08 -0.51
CA THR A 111 -4.05 15.32 0.35
C THR A 111 -2.73 16.07 0.51
N LYS A 112 -2.64 16.84 1.60
CA LYS A 112 -1.45 17.63 1.92
C LYS A 112 -0.36 16.74 2.47
N ALA A 113 0.84 16.89 1.92
CA ALA A 113 2.04 16.23 2.41
C ALA A 113 2.98 17.24 3.09
N SER A 114 3.50 16.87 4.26
CA SER A 114 4.40 17.70 5.07
C SER A 114 5.45 16.84 5.79
N GLU A 115 6.34 17.48 6.56
CA GLU A 115 7.35 16.80 7.38
C GLU A 115 8.27 15.87 6.58
N PHE A 116 8.76 16.36 5.44
CA PHE A 116 9.68 15.60 4.61
C PHE A 116 11.05 15.43 5.27
N ALA A 117 11.52 14.20 5.41
CA ALA A 117 12.85 13.89 5.94
C ALA A 117 13.49 12.72 5.20
N PHE A 118 14.83 12.73 5.08
CA PHE A 118 15.54 11.59 4.49
C PHE A 118 15.53 10.39 5.45
N LEU A 119 15.16 9.22 4.92
CA LEU A 119 15.24 7.96 5.63
C LEU A 119 16.55 7.24 5.34
N LYS A 120 16.90 6.28 6.19
CA LYS A 120 17.93 5.29 5.89
C LYS A 120 17.37 4.26 4.90
N PRO A 121 18.20 3.67 4.01
CA PRO A 121 19.64 3.91 3.86
C PRO A 121 19.94 5.28 3.24
N ALA A 122 21.16 5.78 3.45
CA ALA A 122 21.62 7.02 2.83
C ALA A 122 21.47 6.96 1.30
N PRO A 123 21.37 8.11 0.60
CA PRO A 123 21.30 8.14 -0.85
C PRO A 123 22.43 7.36 -1.52
N ILE A 124 22.09 6.52 -2.50
CA ILE A 124 23.05 5.65 -3.23
C ILE A 124 22.96 5.98 -4.71
N VAL A 125 24.12 6.11 -5.37
CA VAL A 125 24.19 6.16 -6.82
C VAL A 125 24.28 4.74 -7.36
N ASN A 126 23.29 4.34 -8.14
CA ASN A 126 23.23 3.05 -8.83
C ASN A 126 23.58 3.24 -10.32
N ARG A 127 24.37 2.33 -10.88
CA ARG A 127 24.80 2.32 -12.29
C ARG A 127 24.46 0.96 -12.91
N PRO A 128 23.20 0.73 -13.31
CA PRO A 128 22.83 -0.56 -13.90
C PRO A 128 23.39 -0.76 -15.31
N TYR A 129 23.75 0.33 -16.02
CA TYR A 129 24.42 0.31 -17.32
C TYR A 129 25.62 1.27 -17.30
N GLU A 130 26.56 1.11 -18.24
CA GLU A 130 27.77 1.94 -18.32
C GLU A 130 27.46 3.42 -18.60
N ASP A 131 26.41 3.68 -19.38
CA ASP A 131 25.95 4.98 -19.84
C ASP A 131 24.80 5.56 -19.00
N PHE A 132 24.33 4.85 -17.97
CA PHE A 132 23.18 5.25 -17.17
C PHE A 132 23.45 5.13 -15.67
N SER A 133 23.23 6.24 -14.96
CA SER A 133 23.33 6.30 -13.51
C SER A 133 22.11 7.00 -12.91
N GLN A 134 21.67 6.52 -11.75
CA GLN A 134 20.55 7.08 -11.00
C GLN A 134 20.91 7.23 -9.52
N LEU A 135 20.52 8.35 -8.93
CA LEU A 135 20.53 8.56 -7.49
C LEU A 135 19.23 8.01 -6.91
N GLN A 136 19.34 7.02 -6.05
CA GLN A 136 18.22 6.46 -5.31
C GLN A 136 18.28 6.93 -3.86
N PHE A 137 17.16 7.42 -3.35
CA PHE A 137 17.01 7.83 -1.96
C PHE A 137 15.58 7.62 -1.48
N VAL A 138 15.41 7.59 -0.16
CA VAL A 138 14.12 7.39 0.48
C VAL A 138 13.80 8.62 1.33
N VAL A 139 12.57 9.11 1.24
CA VAL A 139 12.08 10.25 2.00
C VAL A 139 10.83 9.80 2.77
N SER A 140 10.75 10.08 4.06
CA SER A 140 9.51 10.02 4.82
C SER A 140 8.74 11.31 4.65
N PHE A 141 7.42 11.22 4.68
CA PHE A 141 6.54 12.37 4.78
C PHE A 141 5.26 11.93 5.50
N GLU A 142 4.44 12.91 5.86
CA GLU A 142 3.16 12.63 6.48
C GLU A 142 2.04 13.34 5.73
N THR A 143 0.85 12.76 5.77
CA THR A 143 -0.40 13.45 5.43
C THR A 143 -1.25 13.59 6.70
N ASP A 144 -2.44 14.16 6.57
CA ASP A 144 -3.37 14.29 7.69
C ASP A 144 -3.72 12.94 8.34
N LEU A 145 -3.73 11.85 7.55
CA LEU A 145 -4.20 10.54 8.00
C LEU A 145 -3.08 9.49 8.15
N ILE A 146 -1.96 9.65 7.45
CA ILE A 146 -0.94 8.60 7.36
C ILE A 146 0.48 9.11 7.56
N ILE A 147 1.35 8.19 7.97
CA ILE A 147 2.80 8.29 7.82
C ILE A 147 3.15 7.50 6.56
N ALA A 148 3.93 8.10 5.68
CA ALA A 148 4.26 7.57 4.37
C ALA A 148 5.75 7.66 4.06
N SER A 149 6.17 6.88 3.07
CA SER A 149 7.52 6.93 2.52
C SER A 149 7.46 7.07 1.00
N ALA A 150 8.50 7.66 0.43
CA ALA A 150 8.70 7.79 -1.00
C ALA A 150 10.08 7.25 -1.36
N ILE A 151 10.14 6.25 -2.24
CA ILE A 151 11.38 5.83 -2.88
C ILE A 151 11.50 6.61 -4.18
N ILE A 152 12.54 7.42 -4.28
CA ILE A 152 12.78 8.29 -5.43
C ILE A 152 14.04 7.81 -6.14
N LYS A 153 13.93 7.62 -7.45
CA LYS A 153 15.07 7.45 -8.35
C LYS A 153 15.14 8.69 -9.22
N ALA A 154 16.18 9.49 -9.02
CA ALA A 154 16.47 10.67 -9.80
C ALA A 154 17.67 10.41 -10.72
N VAL A 155 17.67 11.04 -11.88
CA VAL A 155 18.80 11.04 -12.80
C VAL A 155 19.35 12.46 -12.90
N LEU A 156 20.68 12.57 -13.01
CA LEU A 156 21.31 13.84 -13.26
C LEU A 156 21.20 14.12 -14.75
N THR A 157 20.32 15.04 -15.11
CA THR A 157 20.26 15.59 -16.46
C THR A 157 21.26 16.74 -16.58
N LYS A 158 21.58 17.18 -17.79
CA LYS A 158 22.22 18.47 -17.98
C LYS A 158 21.37 19.61 -17.33
N HIS A 159 20.05 19.43 -17.08
CA HIS A 159 19.16 20.34 -16.30
C HIS A 159 19.20 20.21 -14.81
N GLY A 160 20.12 19.41 -14.31
CA GLY A 160 20.16 19.05 -12.91
C GLY A 160 19.28 17.84 -12.68
N TRP A 161 18.88 17.66 -11.44
CA TRP A 161 18.20 16.45 -11.02
C TRP A 161 16.75 16.44 -11.51
N LYS A 162 16.37 15.35 -12.17
CA LYS A 162 14.99 15.03 -12.52
C LYS A 162 14.61 13.69 -11.94
N ILE A 163 13.37 13.56 -11.49
CA ILE A 163 12.81 12.31 -11.00
C ILE A 163 12.49 11.43 -12.20
N TYR A 164 13.11 10.25 -12.25
CA TYR A 164 12.73 9.22 -13.21
C TYR A 164 11.55 8.41 -12.68
N THR A 165 11.62 7.96 -11.43
CA THR A 165 10.49 7.28 -10.78
C THR A 165 10.33 7.75 -9.35
N ILE A 166 9.08 7.92 -8.92
CA ILE A 166 8.72 8.00 -7.51
C ILE A 166 7.75 6.87 -7.19
N HIS A 167 7.95 6.24 -6.05
CA HIS A 167 7.01 5.30 -5.49
C HIS A 167 6.61 5.76 -4.09
N THR A 168 5.37 6.22 -3.93
CA THR A 168 4.81 6.66 -2.64
C THR A 168 4.05 5.51 -2.00
N ILE A 169 4.33 5.23 -0.73
CA ILE A 169 3.73 4.12 0.03
C ILE A 169 3.21 4.64 1.37
N ALA A 170 1.96 4.31 1.70
CA ALA A 170 1.44 4.47 3.05
C ALA A 170 2.05 3.40 3.98
N GLU A 171 2.79 3.81 4.99
CA GLU A 171 3.47 2.91 5.93
C GLU A 171 2.58 2.60 7.14
N GLN A 172 1.83 3.61 7.59
CA GLN A 172 1.02 3.54 8.81
C GLN A 172 -0.13 4.54 8.80
N LEU A 173 -1.28 4.13 9.32
CA LEU A 173 -2.38 5.04 9.67
C LEU A 173 -2.11 5.68 11.04
N LYS A 174 -2.18 7.01 11.14
CA LYS A 174 -1.90 7.74 12.39
C LYS A 174 -2.86 7.36 13.53
N GLN A 175 -4.12 7.13 13.20
CA GLN A 175 -5.16 6.78 14.18
C GLN A 175 -5.12 5.32 14.63
N PHE A 176 -4.42 4.45 13.89
CA PHE A 176 -4.36 3.01 14.16
C PHE A 176 -2.90 2.54 14.14
N PRO A 177 -2.09 2.92 15.15
CA PRO A 177 -0.72 2.47 15.24
C PRO A 177 -0.65 0.95 15.44
N LYS A 178 0.38 0.32 14.87
CA LYS A 178 0.63 -1.11 15.07
C LYS A 178 1.14 -1.33 16.49
N HIS A 179 0.56 -2.29 17.19
CA HIS A 179 1.09 -2.81 18.44
C HIS A 179 2.39 -3.56 18.17
N ALA A 180 3.34 -3.41 19.08
CA ALA A 180 4.55 -4.20 19.03
C ALA A 180 4.19 -5.70 19.07
N PRO A 181 4.90 -6.56 18.31
CA PRO A 181 4.68 -7.99 18.42
C PRO A 181 4.91 -8.41 19.87
N ALA A 182 3.90 -9.04 20.47
CA ALA A 182 4.07 -9.64 21.78
C ALA A 182 5.16 -10.70 21.71
N ASP A 183 6.02 -10.77 22.73
CA ASP A 183 6.98 -11.87 22.84
C ASP A 183 6.20 -13.19 22.86
N SER A 184 6.48 -14.04 21.86
CA SER A 184 5.76 -15.29 21.64
C SER A 184 6.24 -16.42 22.56
N HIS A 185 7.15 -16.13 23.49
CA HIS A 185 7.50 -17.09 24.52
C HIS A 185 6.30 -17.32 25.45
N MET A 186 5.83 -18.58 25.45
CA MET A 186 4.79 -19.03 26.37
C MET A 186 5.26 -18.81 27.81
N THR A 187 4.70 -17.79 28.46
CA THR A 187 4.94 -17.48 29.87
C THR A 187 3.81 -18.00 30.77
N GLY A 188 2.81 -18.67 30.20
CA GLY A 188 1.65 -19.23 30.89
C GLY A 188 1.82 -20.70 31.29
N THR A 189 0.96 -21.15 32.21
CA THR A 189 0.91 -22.51 32.75
C THR A 189 0.20 -23.53 31.87
N ILE A 190 -0.44 -23.09 30.77
CA ILE A 190 -1.17 -23.96 29.85
C ILE A 190 -0.47 -24.05 28.49
N SER A 191 -0.64 -25.18 27.80
CA SER A 191 -0.08 -25.38 26.47
C SER A 191 -0.74 -24.44 25.46
N TRP A 192 -0.01 -24.13 24.38
CA TRP A 192 -0.54 -23.32 23.28
C TRP A 192 -1.79 -23.95 22.65
N GLU A 193 -1.83 -25.28 22.52
CA GLU A 193 -2.98 -26.01 21.97
C GLU A 193 -4.22 -25.81 22.85
N ALA A 194 -4.08 -25.98 24.17
CA ALA A 194 -5.19 -25.81 25.11
C ALA A 194 -5.65 -24.34 25.22
N GLN A 195 -4.74 -23.37 25.07
CA GLN A 195 -5.11 -21.96 24.98
C GLN A 195 -5.90 -21.69 23.69
N ARG A 196 -5.42 -22.21 22.56
CA ARG A 196 -6.06 -22.00 21.25
C ARG A 196 -7.46 -22.61 21.18
N GLU A 197 -7.68 -23.78 21.76
CA GLU A 197 -9.00 -24.41 21.82
C GLU A 197 -10.01 -23.51 22.56
N LYS A 198 -9.62 -22.97 23.73
CA LYS A 198 -10.44 -22.00 24.47
C LYS A 198 -10.69 -20.72 23.70
N ASP A 199 -9.68 -20.20 23.01
CA ASP A 199 -9.78 -18.96 22.24
C ASP A 199 -10.71 -19.13 21.04
N VAL A 200 -10.75 -20.32 20.42
CA VAL A 200 -11.66 -20.66 19.32
C VAL A 200 -13.10 -20.77 19.82
N ASP A 201 -13.34 -21.49 20.92
CA ASP A 201 -14.68 -21.66 21.47
C ASP A 201 -15.29 -20.34 21.97
N ALA A 202 -14.46 -19.43 22.49
CA ALA A 202 -14.87 -18.12 22.96
C ALA A 202 -14.80 -17.01 21.88
N ALA A 203 -14.54 -17.38 20.61
CA ALA A 203 -14.30 -16.40 19.55
C ALA A 203 -15.54 -15.57 19.21
N ASP A 204 -15.43 -14.24 19.31
CA ASP A 204 -16.36 -13.24 18.76
C ASP A 204 -15.59 -12.30 17.82
N PRO A 205 -15.31 -12.73 16.58
CA PRO A 205 -14.40 -12.02 15.69
C PRO A 205 -15.05 -10.80 15.04
N GLN A 206 -14.32 -9.68 15.02
CA GLN A 206 -14.66 -8.52 14.20
C GLN A 206 -14.35 -8.77 12.72
N VAL A 207 -13.34 -9.60 12.44
CA VAL A 207 -12.88 -9.96 11.10
C VAL A 207 -12.91 -11.48 10.92
N LEU A 208 -13.72 -11.95 9.97
CA LEU A 208 -13.72 -13.34 9.56
C LEU A 208 -12.87 -13.50 8.29
N VAL A 209 -11.82 -14.32 8.36
CA VAL A 209 -10.93 -14.63 7.24
C VAL A 209 -11.21 -16.05 6.75
N ILE A 210 -11.67 -16.17 5.51
CA ILE A 210 -11.95 -17.47 4.89
C ILE A 210 -10.75 -17.83 4.02
N SER A 211 -10.05 -18.91 4.37
CA SER A 211 -8.80 -19.43 3.80
C SER A 211 -7.62 -19.38 4.77
N GLY A 212 -6.76 -20.41 4.75
CA GLY A 212 -5.52 -20.52 5.52
C GLY A 212 -4.25 -20.45 4.67
N GLY A 213 -4.28 -19.69 3.56
CA GLY A 213 -3.12 -19.44 2.70
C GLY A 213 -2.22 -18.29 3.19
N GLN A 214 -1.14 -18.00 2.47
CA GLN A 214 -0.14 -16.99 2.86
C GLN A 214 -0.73 -15.58 3.02
N ASN A 215 -1.60 -15.16 2.09
CA ASN A 215 -2.21 -13.83 2.14
C ASN A 215 -3.19 -13.67 3.32
N SER A 216 -3.95 -14.73 3.63
CA SER A 216 -4.89 -14.69 4.76
C SER A 216 -4.16 -14.74 6.10
N LEU A 217 -3.06 -15.50 6.20
CA LEU A 217 -2.18 -15.48 7.37
C LEU A 217 -1.50 -14.12 7.55
N ALA A 218 -1.07 -13.48 6.46
CA ALA A 218 -0.55 -12.11 6.52
C ALA A 218 -1.62 -11.13 7.02
N LEU A 219 -2.85 -11.20 6.50
CA LEU A 219 -3.96 -10.38 6.97
C LEU A 219 -4.26 -10.60 8.46
N ALA A 220 -4.28 -11.86 8.91
CA ALA A 220 -4.47 -12.20 10.31
C ALA A 220 -3.37 -11.61 11.22
N ALA A 221 -2.11 -11.68 10.80
CA ALA A 221 -1.01 -11.04 11.51
C ALA A 221 -1.19 -9.51 11.59
N TRP A 222 -1.71 -8.88 10.53
CA TRP A 222 -2.07 -7.46 10.53
C TRP A 222 -3.24 -7.15 11.46
N CYS A 223 -4.31 -7.94 11.47
CA CYS A 223 -5.40 -7.80 12.43
C CYS A 223 -4.88 -7.86 13.86
N LYS A 224 -4.01 -8.84 14.16
CA LYS A 224 -3.35 -8.95 15.46
C LYS A 224 -2.53 -7.70 15.80
N ALA A 225 -1.71 -7.21 14.86
CA ALA A 225 -0.90 -6.01 15.06
C ALA A 225 -1.77 -4.76 15.27
N LEU A 226 -2.97 -4.70 14.69
CA LEU A 226 -3.92 -3.60 14.88
C LEU A 226 -4.83 -3.77 16.10
N GLY A 227 -4.71 -4.88 16.84
CA GLY A 227 -5.55 -5.17 18.01
C GLY A 227 -7.00 -5.54 17.65
N LEU A 228 -7.22 -6.04 16.44
CA LEU A 228 -8.54 -6.50 15.98
C LEU A 228 -8.75 -7.98 16.33
N ASN A 229 -9.95 -8.33 16.79
CA ASN A 229 -10.34 -9.73 16.98
C ASN A 229 -10.63 -10.36 15.61
N TYR A 230 -9.97 -11.47 15.29
CA TYR A 230 -10.14 -12.16 14.02
C TYR A 230 -10.25 -13.67 14.20
N LEU A 231 -10.94 -14.32 13.27
CA LEU A 231 -11.02 -15.78 13.18
C LEU A 231 -10.69 -16.21 11.75
N ILE A 232 -9.80 -17.20 11.62
CA ILE A 232 -9.47 -17.82 10.33
C ILE A 232 -10.22 -19.14 10.23
N VAL A 233 -10.97 -19.32 9.16
CA VAL A 233 -11.66 -20.57 8.84
C VAL A 233 -11.05 -21.18 7.57
N LYS A 234 -10.61 -22.43 7.66
CA LYS A 234 -10.06 -23.22 6.54
C LYS A 234 -10.76 -24.58 6.50
N HIS A 235 -10.96 -25.12 5.29
CA HIS A 235 -11.61 -26.40 5.02
C HIS A 235 -10.66 -27.63 5.05
N GLY A 236 -9.38 -27.50 5.41
CA GLY A 236 -8.41 -28.60 5.40
C GLY A 236 -7.48 -28.57 6.62
N GLU A 237 -6.89 -29.72 6.96
CA GLU A 237 -6.10 -29.91 8.20
C GLU A 237 -4.73 -29.22 8.16
N GLU A 238 -4.05 -29.17 7.01
CA GLU A 238 -2.72 -28.58 6.89
C GLU A 238 -2.77 -27.06 6.67
N ILE A 239 -1.63 -26.36 6.75
CA ILE A 239 -1.54 -24.93 6.45
C ILE A 239 -0.94 -24.77 5.06
N SER A 240 -1.45 -23.82 4.25
CA SER A 240 -0.89 -23.49 2.92
C SER A 240 -0.99 -24.55 1.81
N ASP A 241 -2.01 -25.40 1.80
CA ASP A 241 -2.32 -26.21 0.61
C ASP A 241 -2.88 -25.37 -0.55
N VAL A 242 -2.62 -25.84 -1.78
CA VAL A 242 -3.15 -25.31 -3.04
C VAL A 242 -4.60 -25.75 -3.25
#